data_AF-A0C0I2-F1
#
_entry.id   AF-A0C0I2-F1
#
_cell.length_a   1.000
_cell.length_b   1.000
_cell.length_c   1.000
_cell.angle_alpha   90.00
_cell.angle_beta   90.00
_cell.angle_gamma   90.00
#
_symmetry.space_group_name_H-M   'P 1'
#
loop_
_entity.id
_entity.type
_entity.pdbx_description
1 polymer ?
#
loop_
_entity_poly.entity_id
_entity_poly.type
_entity_poly.pdbx_seq_one_letter_code
_entity_poly.pdbx_strand_id
1 'polypeptide(L)'
;MGLCNSQKARLDTNDIPINQKQKSEEPHSNGKLLLEQYHKLNILLDLLGNLDLLEKQTQDHINLLYMIRTNIKILIQYNLKKIMKEKNIYRISTIEDEEWLYTDSQFLNRIIPQFQQLITVLETLFLNDDFQNAFPILIHSFYQINESLKKIPIQYTLTQTRNTTL
;
A
#
# COMPACT_ATOMS: atom_id res chain seq x y z
N MET A 1 -79.53 -1.45 -0.27
CA MET A 1 -78.99 -1.11 -1.61
C MET A 1 -77.48 -1.09 -1.50
N GLY A 2 -76.80 -1.87 -2.34
CA GLY A 2 -75.34 -1.90 -2.38
C GLY A 2 -74.75 -0.66 -3.05
N LEU A 3 -73.48 -0.40 -2.78
CA LEU A 3 -72.42 -0.20 -3.78
C LEU A 3 -71.07 -0.13 -3.06
N CYS A 4 -70.17 -1.02 -3.46
CA CYS A 4 -68.74 -0.93 -3.21
C CYS A 4 -68.17 0.35 -3.82
N ASN A 5 -67.12 0.91 -3.21
CA ASN A 5 -65.92 1.26 -3.96
C ASN A 5 -64.68 1.17 -3.09
N SER A 6 -63.65 0.59 -3.72
CA SER A 6 -62.36 0.17 -3.19
C SER A 6 -61.30 1.19 -3.60
N GLN A 7 -60.37 1.53 -2.69
CA GLN A 7 -58.97 1.96 -2.92
C GLN A 7 -58.39 2.35 -1.53
N LYS A 8 -57.59 1.51 -0.84
CA LYS A 8 -56.11 1.40 -0.90
C LYS A 8 -55.42 2.78 -1.03
N ALA A 9 -54.43 3.20 -0.23
CA ALA A 9 -53.59 2.51 0.73
C ALA A 9 -52.78 3.53 1.59
N ARG A 10 -52.48 3.14 2.84
CA ARG A 10 -51.17 3.15 3.54
C ARG A 10 -50.29 4.43 3.50
N LEU A 11 -49.94 4.98 4.68
CA LEU A 11 -48.76 4.59 5.48
C LEU A 11 -48.54 5.57 6.64
N ASP A 12 -48.68 5.07 7.87
CA ASP A 12 -48.12 5.67 9.08
C ASP A 12 -46.59 5.72 8.95
N THR A 13 -46.03 6.94 8.97
CA THR A 13 -44.58 7.14 9.10
C THR A 13 -44.28 7.37 10.57
N ASN A 14 -43.96 6.26 11.26
CA ASN A 14 -43.39 6.28 12.60
C ASN A 14 -41.99 6.89 12.57
N ASP A 15 -41.75 7.77 13.54
CA ASP A 15 -40.45 8.26 13.97
C ASP A 15 -39.41 7.15 14.15
N ILE A 16 -38.29 7.28 13.45
CA ILE A 16 -36.99 6.78 13.91
C ILE A 16 -35.94 7.83 13.51
N PRO A 17 -35.24 8.49 14.45
CA PRO A 17 -34.06 9.26 14.10
C PRO A 17 -32.98 8.26 13.67
N ILE A 18 -32.70 8.22 12.37
CA ILE A 18 -31.53 7.52 11.83
C ILE A 18 -30.32 8.30 12.34
N ASN A 19 -29.85 7.87 13.51
CA ASN A 19 -28.51 8.10 14.00
C ASN A 19 -27.58 7.30 13.07
N GLN A 20 -27.40 7.80 11.85
CA GLN A 20 -26.27 7.47 11.01
C GLN A 20 -25.06 8.01 11.77
N LYS A 21 -24.57 7.20 12.72
CA LYS A 21 -23.13 7.12 12.95
C LYS A 21 -22.54 6.93 11.56
N GLN A 22 -22.06 8.01 10.97
CA GLN A 22 -21.01 7.94 9.96
C GLN A 22 -20.04 6.92 10.52
N LYS A 23 -19.98 5.73 9.90
CA LYS A 23 -18.80 4.90 10.02
C LYS A 23 -17.69 5.84 9.61
N SER A 24 -16.94 6.32 10.59
CA SER A 24 -15.63 6.89 10.38
C SER A 24 -14.93 5.89 9.47
N GLU A 25 -14.72 6.26 8.20
CA GLU A 25 -13.88 5.51 7.29
C GLU A 25 -12.56 5.32 8.02
N GLU A 26 -12.33 4.09 8.45
CA GLU A 26 -11.23 3.77 9.31
C GLU A 26 -9.92 4.12 8.58
N PRO A 27 -8.94 4.75 9.23
CA PRO A 27 -7.62 5.01 8.66
C PRO A 27 -6.79 3.73 8.40
N HIS A 28 -7.43 2.55 8.49
CA HIS A 28 -6.85 1.22 8.40
C HIS A 28 -6.49 0.80 6.96
N SER A 29 -6.83 1.59 5.93
CA SER A 29 -6.63 1.18 4.53
C SER A 29 -5.20 1.42 4.01
N ASN A 30 -4.52 2.48 4.45
CA ASN A 30 -3.29 2.92 3.76
C ASN A 30 -2.11 1.96 3.98
N GLY A 31 -1.88 1.50 5.22
CA GLY A 31 -0.81 0.55 5.53
C GLY A 31 -1.04 -0.81 4.88
N LYS A 32 -2.30 -1.27 4.87
CA LYS A 32 -2.71 -2.50 4.19
C LYS A 32 -2.48 -2.42 2.69
N LEU A 33 -2.98 -1.38 2.03
CA LEU A 33 -2.80 -1.17 0.60
C LEU A 33 -1.31 -1.10 0.23
N LEU A 34 -0.50 -0.42 1.03
CA LEU A 34 0.94 -0.27 0.79
C LEU A 34 1.67 -1.62 0.81
N LEU A 35 1.38 -2.48 1.80
CA LEU A 35 1.97 -3.82 1.88
C LEU A 35 1.41 -4.76 0.79
N GLU A 36 0.13 -4.68 0.46
CA GLU A 36 -0.46 -5.44 -0.65
C GLU A 36 0.21 -5.10 -1.99
N GLN A 37 0.42 -3.81 -2.28
CA GLN A 37 1.11 -3.39 -3.51
C GLN A 37 2.57 -3.84 -3.53
N TYR A 38 3.24 -3.85 -2.38
CA TYR A 38 4.60 -4.39 -2.27
C TYR A 38 4.67 -5.89 -2.55
N HIS A 39 3.72 -6.68 -2.05
CA HIS A 39 3.68 -8.11 -2.35
C HIS A 39 3.44 -8.38 -3.84
N LYS A 40 2.53 -7.62 -4.46
CA LYS A 40 2.32 -7.68 -5.92
C LYS A 40 3.56 -7.30 -6.69
N LEU A 41 4.27 -6.26 -6.24
CA LEU A 41 5.52 -5.83 -6.86
C LEU A 41 6.59 -6.92 -6.75
N ASN A 42 6.72 -7.58 -5.60
CA ASN A 42 7.69 -8.66 -5.42
C ASN A 42 7.48 -9.79 -6.43
N ILE A 43 6.22 -10.17 -6.67
CA ILE A 43 5.88 -11.17 -7.68
C ILE A 43 6.36 -10.71 -9.07
N LEU A 44 6.10 -9.45 -9.44
CA LEU A 44 6.57 -8.93 -10.74
C LEU A 44 8.10 -8.87 -10.84
N LEU A 45 8.79 -8.54 -9.74
CA LEU A 45 10.25 -8.49 -9.72
C LEU A 45 10.90 -9.86 -9.82
N ASP A 46 10.24 -10.90 -9.31
CA ASP A 46 10.73 -12.26 -9.46
C ASP A 46 10.52 -12.80 -10.89
N LEU A 47 9.68 -12.13 -11.71
CA LEU A 47 9.49 -12.44 -13.13
C LEU A 47 10.49 -11.72 -14.04
N LEU A 48 11.28 -10.78 -13.52
CA LEU A 48 12.36 -10.16 -14.28
C LEU A 48 13.49 -11.17 -14.44
N GLY A 49 13.59 -11.75 -15.65
CA GLY A 49 14.67 -12.65 -16.06
C GLY A 49 15.62 -12.00 -17.05
N ASN A 50 16.76 -12.66 -17.30
CA ASN A 50 17.73 -12.29 -18.34
C ASN A 50 18.24 -10.84 -18.26
N LEU A 51 18.53 -10.37 -17.05
CA LEU A 51 19.03 -9.01 -16.81
C LEU A 51 20.38 -8.72 -17.48
N ASP A 52 21.18 -9.76 -17.76
CA ASP A 52 22.51 -9.66 -18.37
C ASP A 52 22.48 -9.08 -19.79
N LEU A 53 21.33 -9.13 -20.47
CA LEU A 53 21.14 -8.61 -21.83
C LEU A 53 20.80 -7.11 -21.85
N LEU A 54 20.49 -6.52 -20.70
CA LEU A 54 20.09 -5.13 -20.58
C LEU A 54 21.31 -4.21 -20.59
N GLU A 55 21.09 -2.94 -20.90
CA GLU A 55 22.11 -1.92 -20.74
C GLU A 55 22.51 -1.77 -19.27
N LYS A 56 23.79 -1.46 -19.01
CA LYS A 56 24.33 -1.33 -17.66
C LYS A 56 23.53 -0.35 -16.80
N GLN A 57 23.11 0.78 -17.39
CA GLN A 57 22.29 1.74 -16.67
C GLN A 57 20.94 1.14 -16.24
N THR A 58 20.26 0.38 -17.10
CA THR A 58 19.03 -0.33 -16.78
C THR A 58 19.25 -1.36 -15.67
N GLN A 59 20.33 -2.14 -15.78
CA GLN A 59 20.72 -3.12 -14.76
C GLN A 59 20.94 -2.47 -13.39
N ASP A 60 21.65 -1.33 -13.33
CA ASP A 60 21.92 -0.62 -12.08
C ASP A 60 20.62 -0.14 -11.40
N HIS A 61 19.64 0.33 -12.17
CA HIS A 61 18.34 0.73 -11.63
C HIS A 61 17.51 -0.46 -11.14
N ILE A 62 17.55 -1.59 -11.85
CA ILE A 62 16.91 -2.83 -11.41
C ILE A 62 17.57 -3.36 -10.13
N ASN A 63 18.90 -3.33 -10.05
CA ASN A 63 19.66 -3.70 -8.86
C ASN A 63 19.32 -2.81 -7.66
N LEU A 64 19.21 -1.50 -7.88
CA LEU A 64 18.77 -0.55 -6.86
C LEU A 64 17.36 -0.90 -6.38
N LEU A 65 16.47 -1.29 -7.29
CA LEU A 65 15.12 -1.70 -6.93
C LEU A 65 15.08 -3.00 -6.09
N TYR A 66 15.94 -3.97 -6.41
CA TYR A 66 16.15 -5.16 -5.56
C TYR A 66 16.74 -4.84 -4.17
N MET A 67 17.61 -3.83 -4.08
CA MET A 67 18.12 -3.36 -2.79
C MET A 67 17.01 -2.72 -1.95
N ILE A 68 16.19 -1.84 -2.54
CA ILE A 68 15.06 -1.21 -1.85
C ILE A 68 14.06 -2.29 -1.39
N ARG A 69 13.76 -3.28 -2.24
CA ARG A 69 12.94 -4.45 -1.86
C ARG A 69 13.49 -5.14 -0.61
N THR A 70 14.79 -5.40 -0.59
CA THR A 70 15.45 -6.07 0.55
C THR A 70 15.35 -5.24 1.82
N ASN A 71 15.54 -3.92 1.73
CA ASN A 71 15.40 -3.02 2.86
C ASN A 71 13.98 -3.02 3.42
N ILE A 72 12.96 -2.95 2.55
CA ILE A 72 11.55 -3.03 2.95
C ILE A 72 11.28 -4.36 3.67
N LYS A 73 11.75 -5.48 3.11
CA LYS A 73 11.61 -6.82 3.74
C LYS A 73 12.22 -6.86 5.14
N ILE A 74 13.41 -6.30 5.32
CA ILE A 74 14.08 -6.26 6.62
C ILE A 74 13.27 -5.43 7.62
N LEU A 75 12.73 -4.28 7.21
CA LEU A 75 11.90 -3.44 8.08
C LEU A 75 10.63 -4.16 8.53
N ILE A 76 9.93 -4.84 7.61
CA ILE A 76 8.74 -5.65 7.94
C ILE A 76 9.11 -6.72 8.97
N GLN A 77 10.14 -7.52 8.69
CA GLN A 77 10.57 -8.60 9.57
C GLN A 77 11.02 -8.10 10.95
N TYR A 78 11.73 -6.98 11.01
CA TYR A 78 12.18 -6.39 12.26
C TYR A 78 11.01 -5.96 13.14
N ASN A 79 10.03 -5.25 12.57
CA ASN A 79 8.87 -4.77 13.34
C ASN A 79 7.95 -5.93 13.75
N LEU A 80 7.74 -6.93 12.88
CA LEU A 80 7.02 -8.15 13.25
C LEU A 80 7.69 -8.89 14.40
N LYS A 81 9.01 -9.11 14.33
CA LYS A 81 9.75 -9.77 15.42
C LYS A 81 9.63 -9.01 16.74
N LYS A 82 9.65 -7.67 16.70
CA LYS A 82 9.45 -6.82 17.87
C LYS A 82 8.06 -7.03 18.47
N ILE A 83 7.00 -6.95 17.66
CA ILE A 83 5.60 -7.15 18.10
C ILE A 83 5.39 -8.58 18.62
N MET A 84 5.91 -9.59 17.93
CA MET A 84 5.81 -11.00 18.36
C MET A 84 6.48 -11.22 19.72
N LYS A 85 7.65 -10.60 19.95
CA LYS A 85 8.33 -10.65 21.25
C LYS A 85 7.51 -9.97 22.34
N GLU A 86 6.91 -8.82 22.06
CA GLU A 86 6.01 -8.12 22.99
C GLU A 86 4.75 -8.94 23.33
N LYS A 87 4.23 -9.69 22.34
CA LYS A 87 3.09 -10.61 22.51
C LYS A 87 3.46 -12.01 23.02
N ASN A 88 4.74 -12.27 23.34
CA ASN A 88 5.25 -13.59 23.76
C ASN A 88 4.96 -14.74 22.76
N ILE A 89 4.99 -14.45 21.47
CA ILE A 89 4.78 -15.43 20.39
C ILE A 89 6.14 -15.92 19.87
N TYR A 90 6.39 -17.23 19.97
CA TYR A 90 7.65 -17.87 19.57
C TYR A 90 7.47 -18.78 18.35
N ARG A 91 6.92 -18.23 17.25
CA ARG A 91 6.82 -18.92 15.96
C ARG A 91 7.38 -18.07 14.83
N ILE A 92 7.53 -18.66 13.64
CA ILE A 92 7.88 -17.93 12.42
C ILE A 92 6.73 -16.99 12.06
N SER A 93 7.07 -15.76 11.68
CA SER A 93 6.11 -14.75 11.19
C SER A 93 5.52 -15.15 9.84
N THR A 94 4.20 -15.08 9.72
CA THR A 94 3.44 -15.31 8.48
C THR A 94 3.00 -13.97 7.86
N ILE A 95 2.50 -14.00 6.62
CA ILE A 95 1.96 -12.80 5.95
C ILE A 95 0.76 -12.25 6.73
N GLU A 96 -0.03 -13.11 7.36
CA GLU A 96 -1.17 -12.71 8.22
C GLU A 96 -0.72 -11.87 9.43
N ASP A 97 0.50 -12.08 9.93
CA ASP A 97 1.03 -11.29 11.06
C ASP A 97 1.32 -9.83 10.65
N GLU A 98 1.44 -9.55 9.35
CA GLU A 98 1.60 -8.18 8.82
C GLU A 98 0.40 -7.28 9.10
N GLU A 99 -0.77 -7.84 9.45
CA GLU A 99 -1.92 -7.05 9.89
C GLU A 99 -1.62 -6.15 11.08
N TRP A 100 -0.69 -6.55 11.96
CA TRP A 100 -0.27 -5.72 13.09
C TRP A 100 0.50 -4.46 12.66
N LEU A 101 1.04 -4.43 11.45
CA LEU A 101 1.79 -3.30 10.92
C LEU A 101 0.89 -2.26 10.22
N TYR A 102 -0.36 -2.61 9.89
CA TYR A 102 -1.26 -1.73 9.14
C TYR A 102 -1.57 -0.43 9.86
N THR A 103 -1.54 -0.45 11.20
CA THR A 103 -1.86 0.68 12.07
C THR A 103 -0.64 1.21 12.84
N ASP A 104 0.55 0.64 12.66
CA ASP A 104 1.76 1.09 13.33
C ASP A 104 2.33 2.35 12.65
N SER A 105 2.07 3.51 13.26
CA SER A 105 2.54 4.80 12.76
C SER A 105 4.06 4.93 12.73
N GLN A 106 4.80 4.30 13.65
CA GLN A 106 6.26 4.34 13.64
C GLN A 106 6.83 3.53 12.49
N PHE A 107 6.23 2.36 12.23
CA PHE A 107 6.56 1.54 11.07
C PHE A 107 6.24 2.27 9.77
N LEU A 108 5.03 2.83 9.63
CA LEU A 108 4.61 3.54 8.43
C LEU A 108 5.53 4.72 8.13
N ASN A 109 5.89 5.52 9.13
CA ASN A 109 6.83 6.64 8.96
C ASN A 109 8.22 6.20 8.47
N ARG A 110 8.66 4.99 8.80
CA ARG A 110 9.96 4.44 8.36
C ARG A 110 9.90 3.81 6.98
N ILE A 111 8.77 3.19 6.63
CA ILE A 111 8.65 2.44 5.38
C ILE A 111 8.29 3.35 4.20
N ILE A 112 7.52 4.42 4.44
CA ILE A 112 7.08 5.38 3.43
C ILE A 112 8.25 5.92 2.58
N PRO A 113 9.38 6.39 3.15
CA PRO A 113 10.51 6.87 2.35
C PRO A 113 11.10 5.80 1.41
N GLN A 114 11.06 4.52 1.82
CA GLN A 114 11.52 3.41 0.96
C GLN A 114 10.59 3.23 -0.24
N PHE A 115 9.27 3.35 -0.04
CA PHE A 115 8.31 3.31 -1.14
C PHE A 115 8.42 4.51 -2.07
N GLN A 116 8.75 5.69 -1.56
CA GLN A 116 8.99 6.87 -2.41
C GLN A 116 10.21 6.66 -3.31
N GLN A 117 11.32 6.17 -2.74
CA GLN A 117 12.49 5.81 -3.53
C GLN A 117 12.17 4.75 -4.58
N LEU A 118 11.36 3.76 -4.21
CA LEU A 118 10.91 2.71 -5.12
C LEU A 118 10.10 3.27 -6.29
N ILE A 119 9.16 4.18 -6.03
CA ILE A 119 8.37 4.87 -7.06
C ILE A 119 9.30 5.64 -8.01
N THR A 120 10.25 6.41 -7.48
CA THR A 120 11.20 7.18 -8.31
C THR A 120 12.04 6.28 -9.21
N VAL A 121 12.51 5.14 -8.71
CA VAL A 121 13.28 4.17 -9.51
C VAL A 121 12.39 3.54 -10.59
N LEU A 122 11.15 3.18 -10.26
CA LEU A 122 10.19 2.67 -11.25
C LEU A 122 9.89 3.69 -12.35
N GLU A 123 9.66 4.95 -12.00
CA GLU A 123 9.43 6.02 -12.97
C GLU A 123 10.63 6.19 -13.90
N THR A 124 11.84 6.11 -13.36
CA THR A 124 13.07 6.18 -14.17
C THR A 124 13.18 4.97 -15.11
N LEU A 125 12.84 3.77 -14.64
CA LEU A 125 12.80 2.56 -15.48
C LEU A 125 11.73 2.64 -16.57
N PHE A 126 10.58 3.26 -16.32
CA PHE A 126 9.55 3.43 -17.34
C PHE A 126 9.93 4.42 -18.44
N LEU A 127 10.86 5.33 -18.19
CA LEU A 127 11.40 6.22 -19.23
C LEU A 127 12.50 5.57 -20.08
N ASN A 128 12.96 4.39 -19.69
CA ASN A 128 14.06 3.70 -20.36
C ASN A 128 13.55 2.72 -21.41
N ASP A 129 13.80 3.03 -22.69
CA ASP A 129 13.36 2.21 -23.83
C ASP A 129 13.89 0.77 -23.76
N ASP A 130 15.11 0.54 -23.28
CA ASP A 130 15.69 -0.80 -23.11
C ASP A 130 14.85 -1.66 -22.15
N PHE A 131 14.41 -1.07 -21.04
CA PHE A 131 13.51 -1.73 -20.10
C PHE A 131 12.13 -2.02 -20.71
N GLN A 132 11.56 -1.06 -21.44
CA GLN A 132 10.24 -1.26 -22.08
C GLN A 132 10.27 -2.36 -23.14
N ASN A 133 11.35 -2.40 -23.93
CA ASN A 133 11.53 -3.38 -25.00
C ASN A 133 11.83 -4.78 -24.47
N ALA A 134 12.57 -4.88 -23.36
CA ALA A 134 12.89 -6.15 -22.74
C ALA A 134 11.69 -6.76 -21.97
N PHE A 135 10.84 -5.92 -21.36
CA PHE A 135 9.72 -6.36 -20.53
C PHE A 135 8.35 -5.75 -20.89
N PRO A 136 7.91 -5.83 -22.16
CA PRO A 136 6.71 -5.14 -22.64
C PRO A 136 5.40 -5.63 -22.01
N ILE A 137 5.36 -6.88 -21.54
CA ILE A 137 4.19 -7.45 -20.87
C ILE A 137 4.12 -7.01 -19.40
N LEU A 138 5.27 -6.97 -18.72
CA LEU A 138 5.33 -6.66 -17.29
C LEU A 138 5.17 -5.16 -17.02
N ILE A 139 5.56 -4.30 -17.96
CA ILE A 139 5.56 -2.84 -17.77
C ILE A 139 4.18 -2.29 -17.41
N HIS A 140 3.11 -2.83 -18.00
CA HIS A 140 1.76 -2.38 -17.69
C HIS A 140 1.38 -2.71 -16.24
N SER A 141 1.76 -3.89 -15.75
CA SER A 141 1.53 -4.29 -14.36
C SER A 141 2.37 -3.46 -13.39
N PHE A 142 3.63 -3.17 -13.72
CA PHE A 142 4.46 -2.27 -12.93
C PHE A 142 3.87 -0.85 -12.89
N TYR A 143 3.35 -0.35 -14.01
CA TYR A 143 2.72 0.97 -14.08
C TYR A 143 1.46 1.04 -13.20
N GLN A 144 0.58 0.03 -13.26
CA GLN A 144 -0.61 -0.05 -12.40
C GLN A 144 -0.28 -0.02 -10.92
N ILE A 145 0.76 -0.75 -10.50
CA ILE A 145 1.24 -0.75 -9.11
C ILE A 145 1.80 0.63 -8.74
N ASN A 146 2.62 1.22 -9.60
CA ASN A 146 3.22 2.53 -9.37
C ASN A 146 2.15 3.62 -9.17
N GLU A 147 1.15 3.66 -10.04
CA GLU A 147 0.02 4.58 -9.94
C GLU A 147 -0.83 4.31 -8.69
N SER A 148 -0.97 3.05 -8.28
CA SER A 148 -1.65 2.73 -7.02
C SER A 148 -0.87 3.23 -5.81
N LEU A 149 0.46 3.11 -5.81
CA LEU A 149 1.32 3.54 -4.70
C LEU A 149 1.31 5.07 -4.55
N LYS A 150 1.31 5.82 -5.66
CA LYS A 150 1.22 7.30 -5.64
C LYS A 150 -0.08 7.83 -5.03
N LYS A 151 -1.18 7.10 -5.18
CA LYS A 151 -2.50 7.51 -4.68
C LYS A 151 -2.66 7.34 -3.17
N ILE A 152 -1.75 6.60 -2.52
CA ILE A 152 -1.77 6.42 -1.07
C ILE A 152 -1.34 7.75 -0.44
N PRO A 153 -2.19 8.43 0.34
CA PRO A 153 -1.84 9.71 0.95
C PRO A 153 -0.73 9.50 1.97
N ILE A 154 0.50 9.77 1.55
CA ILE A 154 1.68 9.85 2.40
C ILE A 154 1.53 11.14 3.20
N GLN A 155 0.86 11.07 4.35
CA GLN A 155 0.78 12.22 5.25
C GLN A 155 2.15 12.44 5.89
N TYR A 156 2.87 13.43 5.37
CA TYR A 156 4.03 13.99 6.01
C TYR A 156 3.63 14.55 7.37
N THR A 157 3.99 13.88 8.46
CA THR A 157 4.33 14.62 9.67
C THR A 157 5.78 15.09 9.50
N LEU A 158 5.94 16.12 8.66
CA LEU A 158 7.06 17.04 8.82
C LEU A 158 6.83 17.72 10.18
N THR A 159 7.35 17.11 11.25
CA THR A 159 7.60 17.85 12.48
C THR A 159 8.61 18.92 12.12
N GLN A 160 8.10 20.10 11.77
CA GLN A 160 8.87 21.32 11.82
C GLN A 160 9.39 21.41 13.26
N THR A 161 10.67 21.09 13.44
CA THR A 161 11.40 21.56 14.62
C THR A 161 11.31 23.07 14.57
N ARG A 162 10.37 23.64 15.33
CA ARG A 162 10.41 25.04 15.71
C ARG A 162 11.77 25.23 16.36
N ASN A 163 12.69 25.83 15.63
CA ASN A 163 13.88 26.42 16.19
C ASN A 163 13.38 27.39 17.27
N THR A 164 13.53 27.00 18.52
CA THR A 164 13.58 27.94 19.64
C THR A 164 14.83 28.78 19.43
N THR A 165 14.68 29.88 18.69
CA THR A 165 15.60 30.99 18.76
C THR A 165 15.38 31.70 20.09
N LEU A 166 16.51 31.89 20.77
CA LEU A 166 16.76 32.61 22.02
C LEU A 166 15.99 33.93 22.15
#